data_AF-A0A2I0XH40-F1
#
_entry.id   AF-A0A2I0XH40-F1
#
_cell.length_a   1.000
_cell.length_b   1.000
_cell.length_c   1.000
_cell.angle_alpha   90.00
_cell.angle_beta   90.00
_cell.angle_gamma   90.00
#
_symmetry.space_group_name_H-M   'P 1'
#
loop_
_entity.id
_entity.type
_entity.pdbx_description
1 polymer ?
#
loop_
_entity_poly.entity_id
_entity_poly.type
_entity_poly.pdbx_seq_one_letter_code
_entity_poly.pdbx_strand_id
1 'polypeptide(L)'
;MWGKYADYGSSFSDVVQGLEQVLESLGSHHSVMPSSFKYKDNLEKQLNLTTLHVLGFVSLEDGPLLKDFLLKKAYFFEGWLKFLCSSLVESQDQSSSSTVDQSDEYAPYLPKKAMVHAALKSLYDIYKCNKHHDIAERFVQLIGKYF
;
A
#
# COMPACT_ATOMS: atom_id res chain seq x y z
N MET A 1 3.91 -12.78 16.43
CA MET A 1 3.74 -12.19 15.09
C MET A 1 3.44 -13.37 14.19
N TRP A 2 2.18 -13.60 13.84
CA TRP A 2 1.83 -14.70 12.95
C TRP A 2 2.33 -14.33 11.54
N GLY A 3 3.02 -15.27 10.88
CA GLY A 3 3.70 -15.02 9.61
C GLY A 3 2.77 -15.20 8.41
N LYS A 4 3.19 -14.74 7.23
CA LYS A 4 2.46 -14.85 5.95
C LYS A 4 1.78 -16.20 5.69
N TYR A 5 2.41 -17.29 6.11
CA TYR A 5 1.91 -18.66 5.94
C TYR A 5 0.75 -19.03 6.88
N ALA A 6 0.64 -18.37 8.03
CA ALA A 6 -0.48 -18.57 8.94
C ALA A 6 -1.75 -17.84 8.47
N ASP A 7 -1.59 -16.66 7.85
CA ASP A 7 -2.72 -15.82 7.44
C ASP A 7 -3.21 -16.11 6.02
N TYR A 8 -2.29 -16.40 5.09
CA TYR A 8 -2.60 -16.56 3.65
C TYR A 8 -2.17 -17.90 3.05
N GLY A 9 -1.25 -18.64 3.69
CA GLY A 9 -0.81 -19.96 3.21
C GLY A 9 -0.37 -19.96 1.74
N SER A 10 -0.87 -20.92 0.97
CA SER A 10 -0.53 -21.09 -0.45
C SER A 10 -1.15 -20.04 -1.39
N SER A 11 -2.21 -19.33 -0.96
CA SER A 11 -2.89 -18.34 -1.79
C SER A 11 -2.25 -16.95 -1.72
N PHE A 12 -1.18 -16.76 -0.94
CA PHE A 12 -0.54 -15.46 -0.75
C PHE A 12 -0.19 -14.76 -2.08
N SER A 13 0.37 -15.51 -3.03
CA SER A 13 0.71 -14.98 -4.36
C SER A 13 -0.52 -14.51 -5.12
N ASP A 14 -1.62 -15.27 -5.07
CA ASP A 14 -2.87 -14.93 -5.74
C ASP A 14 -3.54 -13.71 -5.10
N VAL A 15 -3.45 -13.59 -3.77
CA VAL A 15 -3.96 -12.44 -3.02
C VAL A 15 -3.21 -11.17 -3.40
N VAL A 16 -1.87 -11.20 -3.48
CA VAL A 16 -1.06 -10.04 -3.92
C VAL A 16 -1.48 -9.60 -5.33
N GLN A 17 -1.61 -10.55 -6.25
CA GLN A 17 -1.97 -10.27 -7.64
C GLN A 17 -3.40 -9.70 -7.77
N GLY A 18 -4.36 -10.31 -7.07
CA GLY A 18 -5.75 -9.86 -7.09
C GLY A 18 -5.91 -8.46 -6.51
N LEU A 19 -5.22 -8.13 -5.43
CA LEU A 19 -5.26 -6.79 -4.83
C LEU A 19 -4.68 -5.72 -5.76
N GLU A 20 -3.54 -6.01 -6.40
CA GLU A 20 -2.93 -5.12 -7.38
C GLU A 20 -3.90 -4.86 -8.55
N GLN A 21 -4.48 -5.92 -9.12
CA GLN A 21 -5.42 -5.81 -10.25
C GLN A 21 -6.66 -4.98 -9.89
N VAL A 22 -7.22 -5.16 -8.68
CA VAL A 22 -8.38 -4.39 -8.23
C VAL A 22 -8.03 -2.93 -8.02
N LEU A 23 -6.86 -2.61 -7.43
CA LEU A 23 -6.39 -1.23 -7.27
C LEU A 23 -6.17 -0.54 -8.63
N GLU A 24 -5.52 -1.22 -9.57
CA GLU A 24 -5.28 -0.71 -10.93
C GLU A 24 -6.61 -0.45 -11.67
N SER A 25 -7.60 -1.33 -11.46
CA SER A 25 -8.95 -1.16 -12.03
C SER A 25 -9.71 0.01 -11.39
N LEU A 26 -9.58 0.22 -10.08
CA LEU A 26 -10.26 1.35 -9.39
C LEU A 26 -9.76 2.72 -9.85
N GLY A 27 -8.46 2.83 -10.15
CA GLY A 27 -7.86 4.05 -10.68
C GLY A 27 -8.30 4.38 -12.11
N SER A 28 -8.72 3.39 -12.90
CA SER A 28 -9.14 3.58 -14.30
C SER A 28 -10.64 3.91 -14.47
N HIS A 29 -11.48 3.62 -13.47
CA HIS A 29 -12.92 3.88 -13.54
C HIS A 29 -13.30 5.25 -12.94
N HIS A 30 -13.40 6.26 -13.81
CA HIS A 30 -14.10 7.52 -13.52
C HIS A 30 -15.62 7.26 -13.43
N SER A 31 -16.12 6.89 -12.24
CA SER A 31 -17.56 6.76 -12.00
C SER A 31 -18.14 8.10 -11.54
N VAL A 32 -18.92 8.70 -12.43
CA VAL A 32 -19.77 9.88 -12.20
C VAL A 32 -21.08 9.39 -11.58
N MET A 33 -21.17 9.20 -10.26
CA MET A 33 -22.48 9.09 -9.60
C MET A 33 -22.45 9.57 -8.13
N PRO A 34 -23.42 10.39 -7.67
CA PRO A 34 -23.26 11.12 -6.40
C PRO A 34 -23.47 10.28 -5.12
N SER A 35 -24.25 9.19 -5.18
CA SER A 35 -24.57 8.36 -4.01
C SER A 35 -23.57 7.23 -3.73
N SER A 36 -22.71 6.89 -4.70
CA SER A 36 -21.67 5.86 -4.56
C SER A 36 -20.34 6.41 -4.03
N PHE A 37 -20.20 7.73 -3.90
CA PHE A 37 -18.92 8.38 -3.58
C PHE A 37 -18.37 7.95 -2.21
N LYS A 38 -19.19 8.02 -1.15
CA LYS A 38 -18.78 7.61 0.21
C LYS A 38 -18.46 6.12 0.32
N TYR A 39 -19.18 5.27 -0.42
CA TYR A 39 -18.89 3.83 -0.47
C TYR A 39 -17.59 3.55 -1.22
N LYS A 40 -17.37 4.23 -2.36
CA LYS A 40 -16.16 4.12 -3.16
C LYS A 40 -14.94 4.58 -2.36
N ASP A 41 -15.02 5.72 -1.68
CA ASP A 41 -13.92 6.25 -0.86
C ASP A 41 -13.54 5.28 0.27
N ASN A 42 -14.54 4.71 0.95
CA ASN A 42 -14.30 3.74 2.02
C ASN A 42 -13.70 2.44 1.49
N LEU A 43 -14.19 1.96 0.34
CA LEU A 43 -13.65 0.78 -0.34
C LEU A 43 -12.19 0.99 -0.75
N GLU A 44 -11.87 2.14 -1.35
CA GLU A 44 -10.51 2.48 -1.76
C GLU A 44 -9.56 2.54 -0.54
N LYS A 45 -10.00 3.17 0.56
CA LYS A 45 -9.23 3.17 1.82
C LYS A 45 -8.98 1.75 2.34
N GLN A 46 -10.01 0.90 2.37
CA GLN A 46 -9.87 -0.49 2.82
C GLN A 46 -8.93 -1.30 1.93
N LEU A 47 -9.03 -1.13 0.61
CA LEU A 47 -8.14 -1.80 -0.34
C LEU A 47 -6.70 -1.32 -0.21
N ASN A 48 -6.48 -0.02 -0.01
CA ASN A 48 -5.15 0.52 0.25
C ASN A 48 -4.54 -0.09 1.52
N LEU A 49 -5.30 -0.14 2.62
CA LEU A 49 -4.86 -0.74 3.88
C LEU A 49 -4.54 -2.22 3.74
N THR A 50 -5.44 -2.96 3.08
CA THR A 50 -5.30 -4.41 2.88
C THR A 50 -4.07 -4.70 2.01
N THR A 51 -3.86 -3.92 0.95
CA THR A 51 -2.71 -4.09 0.07
C THR A 51 -1.41 -3.75 0.77
N LEU A 52 -1.36 -2.68 1.57
CA LEU A 52 -0.19 -2.38 2.40
C LEU A 52 0.10 -3.48 3.41
N HIS A 53 -0.93 -4.04 4.05
CA HIS A 53 -0.78 -5.15 4.99
C HIS A 53 -0.15 -6.37 4.32
N VAL A 54 -0.72 -6.79 3.18
CA VAL A 54 -0.25 -7.96 2.42
C VAL A 54 1.15 -7.73 1.87
N LEU A 55 1.44 -6.57 1.30
CA LEU A 55 2.77 -6.24 0.76
C LEU A 55 3.84 -6.16 1.87
N GLY A 56 3.46 -5.78 3.09
CA GLY A 56 4.35 -5.82 4.24
C GLY A 56 4.89 -7.22 4.56
N PHE A 57 4.21 -8.28 4.11
CA PHE A 57 4.65 -9.66 4.30
C PHE A 57 5.50 -10.22 3.16
N VAL A 58 5.62 -9.51 2.04
CA VAL A 58 6.49 -9.92 0.94
C VAL A 58 7.94 -9.96 1.43
N SER A 59 8.67 -10.97 0.98
CA SER A 59 9.99 -11.32 1.45
C SER A 59 10.85 -11.92 0.34
N LEU A 60 12.17 -11.90 0.52
CA LEU A 60 13.10 -12.54 -0.40
C LEU A 60 12.97 -14.06 -0.47
N GLU A 61 12.21 -14.68 0.42
CA GLU A 61 11.94 -16.13 0.42
C GLU A 61 10.76 -16.51 -0.46
N ASP A 62 10.00 -15.53 -0.97
CA ASP A 62 8.84 -15.81 -1.81
C ASP A 62 9.20 -16.44 -3.15
N GLY A 63 8.25 -17.19 -3.71
CA GLY A 63 8.42 -17.92 -4.96
C GLY A 63 8.76 -17.00 -6.14
N PRO A 64 9.48 -17.52 -7.15
CA PRO A 64 9.93 -16.73 -8.30
C PRO A 64 8.77 -16.07 -9.05
N LEU A 65 7.61 -16.73 -9.16
CA LEU A 65 6.44 -16.19 -9.83
C LEU A 65 5.91 -14.90 -9.18
N LEU A 66 5.86 -14.86 -7.85
CA LEU A 66 5.43 -13.66 -7.13
C LEU A 66 6.44 -12.53 -7.31
N LYS A 67 7.74 -12.84 -7.23
CA LYS A 67 8.79 -11.85 -7.47
C LYS A 67 8.70 -11.28 -8.89
N ASP A 68 8.61 -12.13 -9.90
CA ASP A 68 8.48 -11.72 -11.30
C ASP A 68 7.26 -10.82 -11.52
N PHE A 69 6.14 -11.13 -10.87
CA PHE A 69 4.95 -10.27 -10.89
C PHE A 69 5.23 -8.89 -10.28
N LEU A 70 5.82 -8.83 -9.08
CA LEU A 70 6.17 -7.56 -8.43
C LEU A 70 7.12 -6.72 -9.28
N LEU A 71 8.11 -7.34 -9.92
CA LEU A 71 9.04 -6.68 -10.84
C LEU A 71 8.31 -6.09 -12.05
N LYS A 72 7.36 -6.83 -12.64
CA LYS A 72 6.55 -6.33 -13.78
C LYS A 72 5.64 -5.16 -13.39
N LYS A 73 5.18 -5.13 -12.14
CA LYS A 73 4.29 -4.07 -11.60
C LYS A 73 5.04 -2.99 -10.82
N ALA A 74 6.36 -2.91 -10.95
CA ALA A 74 7.20 -1.99 -10.19
C ALA A 74 6.76 -0.52 -10.29
N TYR A 75 6.51 -0.02 -11.50
CA TYR A 75 6.08 1.36 -11.73
C TYR A 75 4.68 1.65 -11.16
N PHE A 76 3.78 0.67 -11.18
CA PHE A 76 2.47 0.79 -10.54
C PHE A 76 2.64 0.98 -9.04
N PHE A 77 3.40 0.10 -8.38
CA PHE A 77 3.62 0.18 -6.93
C PHE A 77 4.37 1.45 -6.53
N GLU A 78 5.34 1.91 -7.33
CA GLU A 78 6.03 3.19 -7.09
C GLU A 78 5.02 4.35 -7.08
N GLY A 79 4.20 4.47 -8.12
CA GLY A 79 3.21 5.54 -8.24
C GLY A 79 2.17 5.49 -7.12
N TRP A 80 1.66 4.30 -6.83
CA TRP A 80 0.69 4.06 -5.77
C TRP A 80 1.24 4.38 -4.37
N LEU A 81 2.46 3.93 -4.03
CA LEU A 81 3.07 4.25 -2.73
C LEU A 81 3.42 5.73 -2.59
N LYS A 82 3.85 6.39 -3.67
CA LYS A 82 4.09 7.84 -3.69
C LYS A 82 2.81 8.63 -3.41
N PHE A 83 1.69 8.21 -3.99
CA PHE A 83 0.37 8.78 -3.71
C PHE A 83 0.01 8.61 -2.23
N LEU A 84 0.14 7.40 -1.68
CA LEU A 84 -0.16 7.12 -0.27
C LEU A 84 0.72 7.91 0.71
N CYS A 85 2.02 8.02 0.43
CA CYS A 85 2.93 8.81 1.28
C CYS A 85 2.57 10.30 1.27
N SER A 86 2.15 10.84 0.11
CA SER A 86 1.75 12.24 0.01
C SER A 86 0.46 12.52 0.78
N SER A 87 -0.54 11.63 0.64
CA SER A 87 -1.80 11.72 1.40
C SER A 87 -1.59 11.63 2.92
N LEU A 88 -0.60 10.85 3.38
CA LEU A 88 -0.26 10.75 4.80
C LEU A 88 0.23 12.08 5.39
N VAL A 89 1.02 12.84 4.64
CA VAL A 89 1.53 14.16 5.08
C VAL A 89 0.39 15.17 5.14
N GLU A 90 -0.45 15.23 4.10
CA GLU A 90 -1.60 16.13 4.04
C GLU A 90 -2.56 15.93 5.23
N SER A 91 -2.77 14.67 5.65
CA SER A 91 -3.59 14.36 6.82
C SER A 91 -2.94 14.79 8.14
N GLN A 92 -1.61 14.80 8.24
CA GLN A 92 -0.90 15.17 9.47
C GLN A 92 -0.94 16.69 9.69
N ASP A 93 -0.74 17.47 8.62
CA ASP A 93 -0.75 18.94 8.67
C ASP A 93 -2.14 19.48 9.07
N GLN A 94 -3.22 18.79 8.66
CA GLN A 94 -4.59 19.14 9.02
C GLN A 94 -4.94 18.81 10.49
N SER A 95 -4.35 17.75 11.05
CA SER A 95 -4.58 17.36 12.45
C SER A 95 -3.93 18.31 13.45
N SER A 96 -2.89 19.05 13.06
CA SER A 96 -2.24 20.05 13.92
C SER A 96 -3.02 21.37 14.09
N SER A 97 -4.13 21.57 13.35
CA SER A 97 -4.88 22.84 13.34
C SER A 97 -6.28 22.78 13.97
N SER A 98 -6.70 21.69 14.62
CA SER A 98 -8.03 21.61 15.23
C SER A 98 -8.01 20.97 16.62
N THR A 99 -8.18 21.82 17.64
CA THR A 99 -8.76 21.41 18.92
C THR A 99 -10.25 21.11 18.70
N VAL A 100 -10.73 19.91 19.07
CA VAL A 100 -12.01 19.62 19.77
C VAL A 100 -12.42 18.14 19.60
N ASP A 101 -12.65 17.52 20.76
CA ASP A 101 -13.45 16.33 21.13
C ASP A 101 -13.22 14.93 20.54
N GLN A 102 -12.91 14.04 21.49
CA GLN A 102 -13.05 12.59 21.43
C GLN A 102 -14.54 12.22 21.25
N SER A 103 -14.87 11.60 20.12
CA SER A 103 -16.01 10.69 20.02
C SER A 103 -15.61 9.48 19.18
N ASP A 104 -15.76 8.31 19.78
CA ASP A 104 -15.11 7.06 19.46
C ASP A 104 -15.97 6.20 18.50
N GLU A 105 -16.34 6.73 17.32
CA GLU A 105 -17.21 5.96 16.39
C GLU A 105 -16.80 5.98 14.90
N TYR A 106 -15.90 6.85 14.44
CA TYR A 106 -15.51 6.90 13.00
C TYR A 106 -14.07 7.38 12.79
N ALA A 107 -13.11 6.98 13.61
CA ALA A 107 -11.71 7.28 13.32
C ALA A 107 -11.36 6.71 11.93
N PRO A 108 -11.10 7.54 10.91
CA PRO A 108 -10.77 7.03 9.58
C PRO A 108 -9.47 6.24 9.75
N TYR A 109 -9.54 4.94 9.49
CA TYR A 109 -8.39 4.03 9.52
C TYR A 109 -7.35 4.55 8.51
N LEU A 110 -6.49 5.46 8.97
CA LEU A 110 -5.36 5.96 8.21
C LEU A 110 -4.37 4.80 8.11
N PRO A 111 -3.76 4.53 6.94
CA PRO A 111 -2.67 3.58 6.87
C PRO A 111 -1.63 4.00 7.90
N LYS A 112 -1.48 3.18 8.95
CA LYS A 112 -0.52 3.46 10.01
C LYS A 112 0.82 3.64 9.33
N LYS A 113 1.53 4.72 9.64
CA LYS A 113 2.88 5.01 9.13
C LYS A 113 3.74 3.74 9.07
N ALA A 114 3.68 2.89 10.10
CA ALA A 114 4.33 1.59 10.16
C ALA A 114 3.99 0.61 9.00
N MET A 115 2.74 0.54 8.54
CA MET A 115 2.32 -0.33 7.43
C MET A 115 2.89 0.13 6.09
N VAL A 116 2.88 1.44 5.84
CA VAL A 116 3.48 2.03 4.64
C VAL A 116 4.98 1.78 4.63
N HIS A 117 5.64 2.03 5.76
CA HIS A 117 7.07 1.75 5.92
C HIS A 117 7.39 0.26 5.71
N ALA A 118 6.59 -0.65 6.29
CA ALA A 118 6.78 -2.08 6.11
C ALA A 118 6.67 -2.50 4.63
N ALA A 119 5.62 -2.07 3.94
CA ALA A 119 5.44 -2.37 2.51
C ALA A 119 6.57 -1.79 1.64
N LEU A 120 6.99 -0.54 1.89
CA LEU A 120 8.14 0.08 1.22
C LEU A 120 9.42 -0.73 1.43
N LYS A 121 9.67 -1.16 2.66
CA LYS A 121 10.87 -1.92 3.01
C LYS A 121 10.88 -3.29 2.35
N SER A 122 9.77 -4.01 2.41
CA SER A 122 9.61 -5.32 1.78
C SER A 122 9.84 -5.26 0.28
N LEU A 123 9.23 -4.30 -0.42
CA LEU A 123 9.41 -4.11 -1.85
C LEU A 123 10.81 -3.61 -2.22
N TYR A 124 11.40 -2.71 -1.43
CA TYR A 124 12.79 -2.29 -1.63
C TYR A 124 13.75 -3.48 -1.63
N ASP A 125 13.61 -4.40 -0.67
CA ASP A 125 14.48 -5.57 -0.58
C ASP A 125 14.32 -6.47 -1.81
N ILE A 126 13.09 -6.68 -2.30
CA ILE A 126 12.83 -7.38 -3.57
C ILE A 126 13.55 -6.70 -4.75
N TYR A 127 13.34 -5.39 -4.97
CA TYR A 127 13.91 -4.69 -6.13
C TYR A 127 15.43 -4.63 -6.10
N LYS A 128 16.00 -4.39 -4.91
CA LYS A 128 17.45 -4.35 -4.71
C LYS A 128 18.11 -5.68 -5.07
N CYS A 129 17.56 -6.80 -4.61
CA CYS A 129 18.14 -8.12 -4.84
C CYS A 129 17.92 -8.64 -6.28
N ASN A 130 16.96 -8.08 -7.01
CA ASN A 130 16.62 -8.51 -8.37
C ASN A 130 17.13 -7.54 -9.47
N LYS A 131 18.13 -6.71 -9.17
CA LYS A 131 18.79 -5.77 -10.12
C LYS A 131 17.89 -4.64 -10.66
N HIS A 132 16.75 -4.36 -10.03
CA HIS A 132 15.91 -3.18 -10.31
C HIS A 132 16.37 -2.01 -9.45
N HIS A 133 17.62 -1.58 -9.65
CA HIS A 133 18.29 -0.60 -8.79
C HIS A 133 17.67 0.79 -8.83
N ASP A 134 17.16 1.21 -9.99
CA ASP A 134 16.47 2.48 -10.20
C ASP A 134 15.18 2.58 -9.38
N ILE A 135 14.36 1.54 -9.40
CA ILE A 135 13.14 1.46 -8.56
C ILE A 135 13.51 1.37 -7.09
N ALA A 136 14.50 0.54 -6.73
CA ALA A 136 14.94 0.42 -5.35
C ALA A 136 15.42 1.78 -4.78
N GLU A 137 16.14 2.58 -5.57
CA GLU A 137 16.57 3.92 -5.17
C GLU A 137 15.38 4.86 -4.95
N ARG A 138 14.38 4.85 -5.83
CA ARG A 138 13.14 5.63 -5.66
C ARG A 138 12.40 5.26 -4.37
N PHE A 139 12.39 3.99 -3.99
CA PHE A 139 11.80 3.55 -2.73
C PHE A 139 12.60 4.04 -1.52
N VAL A 140 13.94 4.07 -1.59
CA VAL A 140 14.78 4.69 -0.54
C VAL A 140 14.49 6.19 -0.42
N GLN A 141 14.32 6.89 -1.54
CA GLN A 141 13.96 8.31 -1.54
C GLN A 141 12.59 8.55 -0.89
N LEU A 142 11.60 7.69 -1.18
CA LEU A 142 10.30 7.74 -0.49
C LEU A 142 10.46 7.48 1.01
N ILE A 143 11.25 6.47 1.41
CA ILE A 143 11.50 6.21 2.84
C ILE A 143 12.11 7.44 3.50
N GLY A 144 13.24 7.95 3.01
CA GLY A 144 13.95 9.08 3.62
C GLY A 144 13.18 10.41 3.58
N LYS A 145 12.21 10.56 2.69
CA LYS A 145 11.36 11.77 2.64
C LYS A 145 10.23 11.73 3.67
N TYR A 146 9.69 10.55 3.98
CA TYR A 146 8.44 10.42 4.75
C TYR A 146 8.61 9.72 6.12
N PHE A 147 9.75 9.08 6.38
CA PHE A 147 10.02 8.26 7.58
C PHE A 147 11.38 8.56 8.18
#